data_AF-A0AAN8LM34-F1
#
_entry.id   AF-A0AAN8LM34-F1
#
_cell.length_a   1.000
_cell.length_b   1.000
_cell.length_c   1.000
_cell.angle_alpha   90.00
_cell.angle_beta   90.00
_cell.angle_gamma   90.00
#
_symmetry.space_group_name_H-M   'P 1'
#
loop_
_entity.id
_entity.type
_entity.pdbx_description
1 polymer ?
#
loop_
_entity_poly.entity_id
_entity_poly.type
_entity_poly.pdbx_seq_one_letter_code
_entity_poly.pdbx_strand_id
1 'polypeptide(L)'
;MKTRCTMFIMRCPTPRSKAKAEKTGAGGHGNKVNGGACLYTCSLRPTGIYGEQHQLMRDFYQIGVRTGGWIIRGVPQDTDMVVSMQATWLGCICLAARSLRERPQRLGGEVYFCYDDSPYKSYEDFNMQFFLSGFNFRQVRVPLLVLWVVACLNDLLRWVLKPVCSYTPLLNRYTLAVASTSFTVGSDKAQRPLPVPPPL
;
A
#
# COMPACT_ATOMS: atom_id res chain seq x y z
N MET A 1 -16.70 -12.17 5.12
CA MET A 1 -16.51 -10.84 4.48
C MET A 1 -15.09 -10.67 3.91
N LYS A 2 -14.02 -11.02 4.64
CA LYS A 2 -12.61 -10.93 4.20
C LYS A 2 -12.32 -11.49 2.79
N THR A 3 -12.71 -12.73 2.48
CA THR A 3 -12.50 -13.35 1.14
C THR A 3 -13.19 -12.60 0.00
N ARG A 4 -14.36 -12.01 0.27
CA ARG A 4 -15.16 -11.24 -0.71
C ARG A 4 -14.49 -9.89 -0.98
N CYS A 5 -13.91 -9.26 0.04
CA CYS A 5 -13.12 -8.02 -0.10
C CYS A 5 -11.82 -8.27 -0.86
N THR A 6 -11.07 -9.32 -0.56
CA THR A 6 -9.83 -9.67 -1.30
C THR A 6 -10.10 -9.88 -2.79
N MET A 7 -11.17 -10.62 -3.13
CA MET A 7 -11.56 -10.84 -4.52
C MET A 7 -12.01 -9.53 -5.19
N PHE A 8 -12.67 -8.62 -4.47
CA PHE A 8 -13.07 -7.31 -4.98
C PHE A 8 -11.85 -6.41 -5.26
N ILE A 9 -10.87 -6.36 -4.36
CA ILE A 9 -9.63 -5.58 -4.51
C ILE A 9 -8.85 -6.01 -5.74
N MET A 10 -8.73 -7.33 -5.98
CA MET A 10 -8.04 -7.88 -7.15
C MET A 10 -8.74 -7.59 -8.48
N ARG A 11 -10.05 -7.26 -8.45
CA ARG A 11 -10.81 -6.85 -9.65
C ARG A 11 -10.64 -5.37 -9.98
N CYS A 12 -10.11 -4.56 -9.07
CA CYS A 12 -9.87 -3.15 -9.34
C CYS A 12 -8.75 -2.94 -10.37
N PRO A 13 -8.81 -1.86 -11.18
CA PRO A 13 -7.86 -1.64 -12.28
C PRO A 13 -6.40 -1.61 -11.82
N THR A 14 -6.11 -0.94 -10.71
CA THR A 14 -4.73 -0.72 -10.24
C THR A 14 -4.07 -2.01 -9.75
N PRO A 15 -4.67 -2.81 -8.84
CA PRO A 15 -4.07 -4.10 -8.44
C PRO A 15 -3.95 -5.08 -9.61
N ARG A 16 -4.94 -5.13 -10.50
CA ARG A 16 -4.91 -6.00 -11.69
C ARG A 16 -3.78 -5.63 -12.65
N SER A 17 -3.58 -4.34 -12.89
CA SER A 17 -2.47 -3.84 -13.72
C SER A 17 -1.11 -4.17 -13.11
N LYS A 18 -0.94 -3.96 -11.79
CA LYS A 18 0.30 -4.31 -11.07
C LYS A 18 0.59 -5.81 -11.13
N ALA A 19 -0.41 -6.66 -10.94
CA ALA A 19 -0.26 -8.11 -11.04
C ALA A 19 0.09 -8.56 -12.47
N LYS A 20 -0.43 -7.90 -13.50
CA LYS A 20 -0.06 -8.18 -14.90
C LYS A 20 1.38 -7.75 -15.19
N ALA A 21 1.78 -6.57 -14.74
CA ALA A 21 3.15 -6.07 -14.89
C ALA A 21 4.17 -6.99 -14.20
N GLU A 22 3.86 -7.49 -12.99
CA GLU A 22 4.70 -8.45 -12.28
C GLU A 22 4.89 -9.74 -13.07
N LYS A 23 3.80 -10.31 -13.63
CA LYS A 23 3.88 -11.50 -14.48
C LYS A 23 4.71 -11.26 -15.74
N THR A 24 4.56 -10.09 -16.38
CA THR A 24 5.36 -9.72 -17.54
C THR A 24 6.84 -9.57 -17.19
N GLY A 25 7.16 -8.94 -16.05
CA GLY A 25 8.53 -8.79 -15.57
C GLY A 25 9.19 -10.12 -15.23
N ALA A 26 8.46 -11.02 -14.55
CA ALA A 26 8.93 -12.37 -14.24
C ALA A 26 9.10 -13.23 -15.51
N GLY A 27 8.17 -13.16 -16.47
CA GLY A 27 8.27 -13.88 -17.74
C GLY A 27 9.36 -13.34 -18.68
N GLY A 28 9.83 -12.11 -18.46
CA GLY A 28 10.96 -11.52 -19.17
C GLY A 28 12.32 -11.92 -18.62
N HIS A 29 12.38 -12.49 -17.42
CA HIS A 29 13.62 -12.92 -16.79
C HIS A 29 14.31 -14.01 -17.62
N GLY A 30 15.62 -13.86 -17.86
CA GLY A 30 16.39 -14.84 -18.63
C GLY A 30 16.36 -14.60 -20.14
N ASN A 31 15.54 -13.68 -20.64
CA ASN A 31 15.46 -13.40 -22.07
C ASN A 31 16.71 -12.65 -22.55
N LYS A 32 17.17 -13.00 -23.75
CA LYS A 32 18.28 -12.29 -24.40
C LYS A 32 17.78 -10.94 -24.92
N VAL A 33 18.50 -9.87 -24.59
CA VAL A 33 18.24 -8.52 -25.12
C VAL A 33 19.05 -8.29 -26.39
N ASN A 34 18.64 -7.29 -27.18
CA ASN A 34 19.40 -6.81 -28.33
C ASN A 34 20.82 -6.43 -27.86
N GLY A 35 21.84 -7.14 -28.37
CA GLY A 35 23.22 -7.05 -27.88
C GLY A 35 23.72 -8.30 -27.13
N GLY A 36 22.92 -9.37 -27.02
CA GLY A 36 23.37 -10.69 -26.55
C GLY A 36 23.41 -10.87 -25.03
N ALA A 37 23.23 -9.79 -24.26
CA ALA A 37 23.12 -9.84 -22.80
C ALA A 37 21.79 -10.49 -22.34
N CYS A 38 21.76 -10.94 -21.09
CA CYS A 38 20.59 -11.55 -20.47
C CYS A 38 19.82 -10.54 -19.60
N LEU A 39 18.49 -10.50 -19.71
CA LEU A 39 17.64 -9.64 -18.88
C LEU A 39 17.41 -10.26 -17.51
N TYR A 40 17.86 -9.57 -16.46
CA TYR A 40 17.58 -9.92 -15.08
C TYR A 40 16.53 -8.97 -14.51
N THR A 41 15.47 -9.54 -13.94
CA THR A 41 14.36 -8.77 -13.34
C THR A 41 14.11 -9.30 -11.93
N CYS A 42 13.66 -8.44 -11.04
CA CYS A 42 13.07 -8.84 -9.76
C CYS A 42 11.88 -7.94 -9.49
N SER A 43 10.89 -8.43 -8.74
CA SER A 43 9.70 -7.64 -8.39
C SER A 43 9.68 -7.35 -6.91
N LEU A 44 9.56 -6.07 -6.54
CA LEU A 44 9.47 -5.64 -5.15
C LEU A 44 8.02 -5.26 -4.81
N ARG A 45 7.53 -5.77 -3.69
CA ARG A 45 6.21 -5.49 -3.12
C ARG A 45 6.39 -4.70 -1.83
N PRO A 46 6.43 -3.35 -1.90
CA PRO A 46 6.40 -2.57 -0.69
C PRO A 46 5.06 -2.75 0.00
N THR A 47 5.09 -2.94 1.32
CA THR A 47 3.90 -2.75 2.17
C THR A 47 3.66 -1.25 2.36
N GLY A 48 2.55 -0.82 2.98
CA GLY A 48 2.10 0.59 2.94
C GLY A 48 3.22 1.57 3.30
N ILE A 49 3.57 2.48 2.37
CA ILE A 49 4.71 3.39 2.50
C ILE A 49 4.24 4.68 3.19
N TYR A 50 4.91 5.09 4.27
CA TYR A 50 4.68 6.38 4.92
C TYR A 50 5.97 7.22 5.00
N GLY A 51 5.87 8.54 4.78
CA GLY A 51 7.00 9.46 4.86
C GLY A 51 6.61 10.92 4.68
N GLU A 52 7.60 11.79 4.51
CA GLU A 52 7.35 13.22 4.31
C GLU A 52 6.54 13.46 3.02
N GLN A 53 5.68 14.48 3.07
CA GLN A 53 4.77 14.85 1.96
C GLN A 53 3.78 13.74 1.54
N HIS A 54 3.52 12.75 2.41
CA HIS A 54 2.53 11.72 2.13
C HIS A 54 1.13 12.33 1.95
N GLN A 55 0.68 12.40 0.68
CA GLN A 55 -0.54 13.11 0.27
C GLN A 55 -1.76 12.70 1.08
N LEU A 56 -1.95 11.39 1.26
CA LEU A 56 -3.13 10.86 1.96
C LEU A 56 -3.13 11.21 3.46
N MET A 57 -1.95 11.42 4.06
CA MET A 57 -1.84 11.88 5.45
C MET A 57 -2.06 13.38 5.57
N ARG A 58 -1.61 14.15 4.56
CA ARG A 58 -1.96 15.57 4.43
C ARG A 58 -3.46 15.77 4.23
N ASP A 59 -4.10 14.93 3.42
CA ASP A 59 -5.55 15.00 3.19
C ASP A 59 -6.33 14.69 4.47
N PHE A 60 -5.93 13.65 5.21
CA PHE A 60 -6.52 13.36 6.52
C PHE A 60 -6.33 14.49 7.52
N TYR A 61 -5.14 15.09 7.57
CA TYR A 61 -4.90 16.28 8.39
C TYR A 61 -5.84 17.42 8.01
N GLN A 62 -5.96 17.73 6.71
CA GLN A 62 -6.81 18.81 6.22
C GLN A 62 -8.30 18.56 6.51
N ILE A 63 -8.75 17.31 6.42
CA ILE A 63 -10.09 16.89 6.85
C ILE A 63 -10.26 17.13 8.34
N GLY A 64 -9.32 16.65 9.16
CA GLY A 64 -9.34 16.85 10.61
C GLY A 64 -9.45 18.32 11.00
N VAL A 65 -8.70 19.21 10.35
CA VAL A 65 -8.82 20.66 10.56
C VAL A 65 -10.22 21.18 10.18
N ARG A 66 -10.75 20.78 9.02
CA ARG A 66 -12.06 21.23 8.53
C ARG A 66 -13.23 20.73 9.38
N THR A 67 -13.11 19.56 9.99
CA THR A 67 -14.14 18.98 10.86
C THR A 67 -14.07 19.48 12.29
N GLY A 68 -13.20 20.46 12.61
CA GLY A 68 -13.04 20.97 13.97
C GLY A 68 -12.24 20.03 14.87
N GLY A 69 -11.32 19.26 14.28
CA GLY A 69 -10.44 18.32 14.97
C GLY A 69 -11.00 16.90 15.05
N TRP A 70 -12.00 16.53 14.27
CA TRP A 70 -12.60 15.18 14.32
C TRP A 70 -12.15 14.30 13.16
N ILE A 71 -11.56 13.15 13.46
CA ILE A 71 -11.21 12.15 12.45
C ILE A 71 -12.10 10.92 12.60
N ILE A 72 -12.67 10.50 11.48
CA ILE A 72 -13.54 9.33 11.40
C ILE A 72 -12.69 8.06 11.46
N ARG A 73 -13.06 7.18 12.38
CA ARG A 73 -12.54 5.83 12.52
C ARG A 73 -13.57 4.82 12.02
N GLY A 74 -13.20 4.00 11.04
CA GLY A 74 -14.11 3.15 10.31
C GLY A 74 -13.70 1.68 10.20
N VAL A 75 -12.45 1.36 10.47
CA VAL A 75 -11.92 0.01 10.27
C VAL A 75 -12.03 -0.78 11.59
N PRO A 76 -12.52 -2.04 11.55
CA PRO A 76 -12.56 -2.90 12.73
C PRO A 76 -11.16 -3.15 13.30
N GLN A 77 -11.06 -3.31 14.62
CA GLN A 77 -9.76 -3.41 15.33
C GLN A 77 -8.91 -4.62 14.91
N ASP A 78 -9.51 -5.67 14.33
CA ASP A 78 -8.83 -6.93 13.94
C ASP A 78 -8.22 -6.91 12.52
N THR A 79 -7.97 -5.73 11.95
CA THR A 79 -7.27 -5.60 10.67
C THR A 79 -5.80 -5.29 10.86
N ASP A 80 -4.99 -6.34 10.95
CA ASP A 80 -3.54 -6.18 10.95
C ASP A 80 -3.03 -5.81 9.54
N MET A 81 -2.17 -4.80 9.48
CA MET A 81 -1.43 -4.43 8.29
C MET A 81 0.03 -4.14 8.66
N VAL A 82 0.97 -4.53 7.81
CA VAL A 82 2.35 -4.06 7.96
C VAL A 82 2.46 -2.71 7.26
N VAL A 83 2.85 -1.68 7.99
CA VAL A 83 3.20 -0.36 7.45
C VAL A 83 4.72 -0.29 7.41
N SER A 84 5.29 0.05 6.25
CA SER A 84 6.74 0.21 6.09
C SER A 84 7.10 1.68 5.96
N MET A 85 8.20 2.08 6.59
CA MET A 85 8.70 3.44 6.57
C MET A 85 9.38 3.78 5.24
N GLN A 86 9.29 5.05 4.84
CA GLN A 86 9.93 5.57 3.62
C GLN A 86 11.46 5.45 3.65
N ALA A 87 12.10 5.44 4.82
CA ALA A 87 13.56 5.23 4.89
C ALA A 87 13.97 3.83 4.37
N THR A 88 13.10 2.84 4.54
CA THR A 88 13.36 1.44 4.19
C THR A 88 13.20 1.18 2.68
N TRP A 89 12.23 1.83 2.00
CA TRP A 89 11.92 1.51 0.60
C TRP A 89 13.09 1.82 -0.36
N LEU A 90 13.70 3.00 -0.23
CA LEU A 90 14.79 3.43 -1.10
C LEU A 90 16.03 2.56 -0.87
N GLY A 91 16.31 2.24 0.39
CA GLY A 91 17.35 1.27 0.77
C GLY A 91 17.11 -0.09 0.13
N CYS A 92 15.89 -0.63 0.22
CA CYS A 92 15.52 -1.90 -0.40
C CYS A 92 15.71 -1.90 -1.92
N ILE A 93 15.34 -0.81 -2.62
CA ILE A 93 15.55 -0.72 -4.07
C ILE A 93 17.03 -0.69 -4.42
N CYS A 94 17.82 0.14 -3.73
CA CYS A 94 19.26 0.23 -3.95
C CYS A 94 19.93 -1.12 -3.71
N LEU A 95 19.55 -1.84 -2.65
CA LEU A 95 20.06 -3.16 -2.33
C LEU A 95 19.62 -4.21 -3.36
N ALA A 96 18.35 -4.20 -3.78
CA ALA A 96 17.86 -5.11 -4.81
C ALA A 96 18.59 -4.87 -6.14
N ALA A 97 18.79 -3.62 -6.54
CA ALA A 97 19.52 -3.27 -7.76
C ALA A 97 20.99 -3.74 -7.72
N ARG A 98 21.68 -3.53 -6.59
CA ARG A 98 23.07 -4.02 -6.40
C ARG A 98 23.13 -5.54 -6.41
N SER A 99 22.28 -6.20 -5.66
CA SER A 99 22.22 -7.66 -5.57
C SER A 99 21.82 -8.32 -6.89
N LEU A 100 20.96 -7.68 -7.71
CA LEU A 100 20.63 -8.15 -9.04
C LEU A 100 21.81 -8.03 -10.01
N ARG A 101 22.67 -7.03 -9.83
CA ARG A 101 23.90 -6.86 -10.62
C ARG A 101 25.00 -7.85 -10.20
N GLU A 102 25.18 -8.06 -8.90
CA GLU A 102 26.25 -8.92 -8.36
C GLU A 102 25.88 -10.41 -8.36
N ARG A 103 24.61 -10.73 -8.04
CA ARG A 103 24.10 -12.10 -7.86
C ARG A 103 22.78 -12.30 -8.60
N PRO A 104 22.75 -12.09 -9.93
CA PRO A 104 21.53 -12.15 -10.73
C PRO A 104 20.78 -13.48 -10.63
N GLN A 105 21.49 -14.60 -10.44
CA GLN A 105 20.87 -15.94 -10.33
C GLN A 105 20.11 -16.15 -9.01
N ARG A 106 20.37 -15.36 -7.97
CA ARG A 106 19.75 -15.52 -6.65
C ARG A 106 18.52 -14.63 -6.49
N LEU A 107 18.46 -13.50 -7.21
CA LEU A 107 17.36 -12.52 -7.14
C LEU A 107 16.46 -12.50 -8.38
N GLY A 108 16.96 -13.01 -9.50
CA GLY A 108 16.28 -12.97 -10.79
C GLY A 108 14.98 -13.77 -10.80
N GLY A 109 13.94 -13.22 -11.41
CA GLY A 109 12.63 -13.86 -11.62
C GLY A 109 11.75 -13.95 -10.38
N GLU A 110 12.26 -13.55 -9.20
CA GLU A 110 11.56 -13.70 -7.93
C GLU A 110 10.81 -12.42 -7.51
N VAL A 111 9.87 -12.62 -6.58
CA VAL A 111 9.07 -11.56 -5.97
C VAL A 111 9.44 -11.44 -4.50
N TYR A 112 9.84 -10.24 -4.08
CA TYR A 112 10.25 -9.92 -2.72
C TYR A 112 9.30 -8.93 -2.07
N PHE A 113 9.02 -9.13 -0.80
CA PHE A 113 8.27 -8.16 0.00
C PHE A 113 9.25 -7.25 0.73
N CYS A 114 9.03 -5.94 0.63
CA CYS A 114 9.84 -4.95 1.34
C CYS A 114 9.03 -4.48 2.54
N TYR A 115 9.50 -4.84 3.72
CA TYR A 115 8.97 -4.39 5.01
C TYR A 115 10.14 -4.26 5.99
N ASP A 116 9.99 -3.39 6.99
CA ASP A 116 10.92 -3.23 8.11
C ASP A 116 10.35 -3.92 9.36
N ASP A 117 11.08 -3.82 10.47
CA ASP A 117 10.66 -4.32 11.79
C ASP A 117 9.60 -3.42 12.46
N SER A 118 8.84 -2.65 11.67
CA SER A 118 7.73 -1.85 12.19
C SER A 118 6.70 -2.73 12.87
N PRO A 119 6.07 -2.25 13.95
CA PRO A 119 5.09 -3.03 14.69
C PRO A 119 3.88 -3.36 13.80
N TYR A 120 3.38 -4.59 13.93
CA TYR A 120 2.11 -4.99 13.34
C TYR A 120 0.98 -4.18 13.97
N LYS A 121 0.40 -3.25 13.20
CA LYS A 121 -0.71 -2.40 13.63
C LYS A 121 -1.65 -2.15 12.46
N SER A 122 -2.94 -1.94 12.73
CA SER A 122 -3.84 -1.51 11.67
C SER A 122 -3.36 -0.17 11.08
N TYR A 123 -3.55 0.02 9.77
CA TYR A 123 -3.20 1.27 9.09
C TYR A 123 -3.85 2.49 9.77
N GLU A 124 -5.08 2.29 10.25
CA GLU A 124 -5.84 3.31 10.95
C GLU A 124 -5.25 3.59 12.34
N ASP A 125 -4.88 2.57 13.13
CA ASP A 125 -4.24 2.77 14.45
C ASP A 125 -2.85 3.42 14.33
N PHE A 126 -2.10 3.10 13.28
CA PHE A 126 -0.84 3.78 12.98
C PHE A 126 -1.07 5.27 12.69
N ASN A 127 -1.99 5.60 11.78
CA ASN A 127 -2.30 6.99 11.44
C ASN A 127 -2.87 7.76 12.64
N MET A 128 -3.75 7.14 13.42
CA MET A 128 -4.35 7.77 14.60
C MET A 128 -3.31 8.11 15.66
N GLN A 129 -2.22 7.35 15.79
CA GLN A 129 -1.14 7.74 16.70
C GLN A 129 -0.60 9.12 16.34
N PHE A 130 -0.28 9.39 15.06
CA PHE A 130 0.20 10.71 14.63
C PHE A 130 -0.84 11.82 14.85
N PHE A 131 -2.11 11.55 14.55
CA PHE A 131 -3.16 12.56 14.66
C PHE A 131 -3.55 12.90 16.11
N LEU A 132 -3.56 11.89 16.99
CA LEU A 132 -3.91 12.08 18.40
C LEU A 132 -2.72 12.66 19.18
N SER A 133 -1.50 12.15 18.99
CA SER A 133 -0.33 12.60 19.76
C SER A 133 0.29 13.89 19.22
N GLY A 134 0.32 14.07 17.90
CA GLY A 134 0.97 15.21 17.25
C GLY A 134 0.07 16.42 17.05
N PHE A 135 -1.25 16.20 16.87
CA PHE A 135 -2.18 17.26 16.47
C PHE A 135 -3.39 17.43 17.41
N ASN A 136 -3.49 16.66 18.49
CA ASN A 136 -4.59 16.71 19.47
C ASN A 136 -5.99 16.56 18.84
N PHE A 137 -6.12 15.81 17.76
CA PHE A 137 -7.41 15.51 17.18
C PHE A 137 -8.22 14.54 18.05
N ARG A 138 -9.53 14.50 17.82
CA ARG A 138 -10.49 13.59 18.45
C ARG A 138 -10.92 12.54 17.43
N GLN A 139 -11.11 11.31 17.91
CA GLN A 139 -11.60 10.23 17.07
C GLN A 139 -13.11 10.03 17.26
N VAL A 140 -13.82 9.74 16.17
CA VAL A 140 -15.23 9.31 16.20
C VAL A 140 -15.36 7.97 15.48
N ARG A 141 -16.01 6.99 16.10
CA ARG A 141 -16.28 5.70 15.44
C ARG A 141 -17.57 5.80 14.65
N VAL A 142 -17.50 5.47 13.37
CA VAL A 142 -18.66 5.43 12.48
C VAL A 142 -18.93 3.98 12.07
N PRO A 143 -20.18 3.50 12.13
CA PRO A 143 -20.50 2.14 11.72
C PRO A 143 -20.11 1.86 10.25
N LEU A 144 -19.60 0.67 9.99
CA LEU A 144 -19.20 0.22 8.64
C LEU A 144 -20.31 0.38 7.60
N LEU A 145 -21.59 0.19 7.99
CA LEU A 145 -22.73 0.37 7.12
C LEU A 145 -22.82 1.81 6.59
N VAL A 146 -22.64 2.80 7.46
CA VAL A 146 -22.67 4.22 7.09
C VAL A 146 -21.53 4.53 6.12
N LEU A 147 -20.33 4.07 6.43
CA LEU A 147 -19.17 4.24 5.54
C LEU A 147 -19.35 3.57 4.20
N TRP A 148 -20.00 2.40 4.16
CA TRP A 148 -20.32 1.70 2.93
C TRP A 148 -21.34 2.47 2.07
N VAL A 149 -22.38 3.04 2.69
CA VAL A 149 -23.35 3.89 1.98
C VAL A 149 -22.66 5.13 1.40
N VAL A 150 -21.85 5.83 2.19
CA VAL A 150 -21.08 7.00 1.73
C VAL A 150 -20.11 6.61 0.61
N ALA A 151 -19.42 5.48 0.72
CA ALA A 151 -18.53 4.99 -0.33
C ALA A 151 -19.27 4.70 -1.64
N CYS A 152 -20.49 4.16 -1.56
CA CYS A 152 -21.33 3.93 -2.75
C CYS A 152 -21.80 5.23 -3.39
N LEU A 153 -22.21 6.22 -2.58
CA LEU A 153 -22.58 7.55 -3.05
C LEU A 153 -21.41 8.25 -3.74
N ASN A 154 -20.22 8.15 -3.15
CA ASN A 154 -18.99 8.71 -3.72
C ASN A 154 -18.61 8.06 -5.06
N ASP A 155 -18.79 6.74 -5.21
CA ASP A 155 -18.58 6.07 -6.49
C ASP A 155 -19.62 6.46 -7.54
N LEU A 156 -20.88 6.61 -7.15
CA LEU A 156 -21.93 7.12 -8.03
C LEU A 156 -21.61 8.54 -8.48
N LEU A 157 -21.26 9.43 -7.54
CA LEU A 157 -20.91 10.81 -7.83
C LEU A 157 -19.68 10.90 -8.73
N ARG A 158 -18.65 10.08 -8.47
CA ARG A 158 -17.48 9.96 -9.34
C ARG A 158 -17.86 9.51 -10.74
N TRP A 159 -18.78 8.58 -10.89
CA TRP A 159 -19.25 8.11 -12.21
C TRP A 159 -20.03 9.20 -12.95
N VAL A 160 -20.92 9.91 -12.27
CA VAL A 160 -21.72 11.02 -12.82
C VAL A 160 -20.84 12.21 -13.21
N LEU A 161 -19.84 12.56 -12.38
CA LEU A 161 -18.94 13.69 -12.60
C LEU A 161 -17.77 13.36 -13.54
N LYS A 162 -17.48 12.08 -13.79
CA LYS A 162 -16.39 11.63 -14.68
C LYS A 162 -16.26 12.40 -16.00
N PRO A 163 -17.34 12.74 -16.74
CA PRO A 163 -17.23 13.48 -17.99
C PRO A 163 -16.91 14.98 -17.83
N VAL A 164 -17.16 15.56 -16.65
CA VAL A 164 -17.03 17.01 -16.42
C VAL A 164 -15.81 17.33 -15.57
N CYS A 165 -15.47 16.48 -14.59
CA CYS A 165 -14.38 16.71 -13.66
C CYS A 165 -13.83 15.40 -13.09
N SER A 166 -12.51 15.35 -12.85
CA SER A 166 -11.86 14.25 -12.16
C SER A 166 -12.11 14.32 -10.64
N TYR A 167 -13.25 13.78 -10.21
CA TYR A 167 -13.56 13.64 -8.78
C TYR A 167 -12.92 12.35 -8.21
N THR A 168 -11.95 12.50 -7.29
CA THR A 168 -11.28 11.40 -6.61
C THR A 168 -11.55 11.43 -5.11
N PRO A 169 -12.68 10.88 -4.64
CA PRO A 169 -13.01 10.85 -3.23
C PRO A 169 -12.06 9.91 -2.48
N LEU A 170 -11.55 10.38 -1.34
CA LEU A 170 -10.67 9.61 -0.46
C LEU A 170 -11.37 8.34 0.05
N LEU A 171 -12.67 8.44 0.35
CA LEU A 171 -13.53 7.30 0.66
C LEU A 171 -14.30 6.85 -0.59
N ASN A 172 -13.99 5.67 -1.10
CA ASN A 172 -14.70 4.99 -2.18
C ASN A 172 -14.77 3.50 -1.87
N ARG A 173 -15.51 2.69 -2.65
CA ARG A 173 -15.67 1.26 -2.33
C ARG A 173 -14.34 0.51 -2.36
N TYR A 174 -13.39 0.94 -3.20
CA TYR A 174 -12.06 0.35 -3.25
C TYR A 174 -11.25 0.67 -1.98
N THR A 175 -11.16 1.94 -1.58
CA THR A 175 -10.40 2.32 -0.37
C THR A 175 -11.02 1.74 0.89
N LEU A 176 -12.34 1.67 0.99
CA LEU A 176 -13.03 0.98 2.09
C LEU A 176 -12.73 -0.52 2.11
N ALA A 177 -12.72 -1.19 0.95
CA ALA A 177 -12.41 -2.61 0.87
C ALA A 177 -10.95 -2.89 1.26
N VAL A 178 -10.00 -2.09 0.78
CA VAL A 178 -8.58 -2.18 1.13
C VAL A 178 -8.38 -1.97 2.62
N ALA A 179 -8.95 -0.90 3.19
CA ALA A 179 -8.83 -0.60 4.61
C ALA A 179 -9.45 -1.69 5.50
N SER A 180 -10.56 -2.30 5.06
CA SER A 180 -11.25 -3.38 5.80
C SER A 180 -10.64 -4.77 5.63
N THR A 181 -9.56 -4.91 4.86
CA THR A 181 -8.92 -6.20 4.58
C THR A 181 -7.57 -6.26 5.30
N SER A 182 -7.40 -7.25 6.17
CA SER A 182 -6.09 -7.52 6.79
C SER A 182 -5.10 -7.99 5.73
N PHE A 183 -3.89 -7.42 5.72
CA PHE A 183 -2.79 -7.85 4.87
C PHE A 183 -1.61 -8.24 5.76
N THR A 184 -1.57 -9.50 6.16
CA THR A 184 -0.42 -10.07 6.85
C THR A 184 0.51 -10.69 5.81
N VAL A 185 1.75 -10.21 5.76
CA VAL A 185 2.78 -10.73 4.87
C VAL A 185 3.92 -11.24 5.74
N GLY A 186 4.12 -12.54 5.78
CA GLY A 186 5.34 -13.16 6.32
C GLY A 186 6.13 -13.73 5.15
N SER A 187 7.39 -13.30 4.99
CA SER A 187 8.26 -13.89 3.97
C SER A 187 9.73 -13.86 4.37
N ASP A 188 10.29 -15.03 4.67
CA ASP A 188 11.73 -15.23 4.85
C ASP A 188 12.55 -14.92 3.60
N LYS A 189 11.89 -14.79 2.43
CA LYS A 189 12.57 -14.55 1.14
C LYS A 189 13.25 -13.20 1.07
N ALA A 190 12.82 -12.20 1.83
CA ALA A 190 13.47 -10.88 1.81
C ALA A 190 14.70 -10.85 2.75
N GLN A 191 14.62 -11.49 3.92
CA GLN A 191 15.68 -11.44 4.93
C GLN A 191 16.93 -12.27 4.57
N ARG A 192 16.79 -13.32 3.73
CA ARG A 192 17.92 -14.21 3.35
C ARG A 192 18.80 -13.70 2.19
N PRO A 193 18.30 -12.90 1.22
CA PRO A 193 19.11 -12.35 0.13
C PRO A 193 19.31 -10.83 0.19
N LEU A 194 18.46 -10.08 0.89
CA LEU A 194 18.57 -8.63 1.07
C LEU A 194 18.84 -8.35 2.54
N PRO A 195 20.02 -7.83 2.93
CA PRO A 195 20.21 -7.37 4.30
C PRO A 195 19.18 -6.28 4.60
N VAL A 196 18.58 -6.31 5.80
CA VAL A 196 17.68 -5.25 6.27
C VAL A 196 18.47 -3.93 6.23
N PRO A 197 17.97 -2.88 5.55
CA PRO A 197 18.66 -1.60 5.56
C PRO A 197 18.72 -1.08 7.00
N PRO A 198 19.87 -0.50 7.44
CA PRO A 198 19.99 -0.02 8.81
C PRO A 198 18.92 1.04 9.09
N PRO A 199 18.36 1.08 10.31
CA PRO A 199 17.55 2.22 10.73
C PRO A 199 18.44 3.47 10.68
N LEU A 200 17.91 4.55 10.11
CA LEU A 200 18.55 5.87 10.16
C LEU A 200 18.63 6.38 11.61
#